data_AF-A0AA51ED54-F1
#
_entry.id   AF-A0AA51ED54-F1
#
_cell.length_a   1.000
_cell.length_b   1.000
_cell.length_c   1.000
_cell.angle_alpha   90.00
_cell.angle_beta   90.00
_cell.angle_gamma   90.00
#
_symmetry.space_group_name_H-M   'P 1'
#
loop_
_entity.id
_entity.type
_entity.pdbx_description
1 polymer ?
#
loop_
_entity_poly.entity_id
_entity_poly.type
_entity_poly.pdbx_seq_one_letter_code
_entity_poly.pdbx_strand_id
1 'polypeptide(L)' 'RYNPKNSGADDVGFVDIPEGDEDKLKSAVATIGPVSVAIDASQESFQLYSTGVYYDENCS' A
#
# COMPACT_ATOMS: atom_id res chain seq x y z
N ARG A 1 4.19 -27.01 14.11
CA ARG A 1 2.75 -27.32 14.01
C ARG A 1 1.99 -26.06 14.44
N TYR A 2 1.02 -25.58 13.66
CA TYR A 2 0.24 -24.37 13.99
C TYR A 2 -0.59 -24.56 15.28
N ASN A 3 -0.70 -23.53 16.12
CA ASN A 3 -1.54 -23.50 17.32
C ASN A 3 -2.55 -22.33 17.20
N PRO A 4 -3.85 -22.60 16.97
CA PRO A 4 -4.85 -21.55 16.76
C PRO A 4 -5.04 -20.64 17.97
N LYS A 5 -4.69 -21.09 19.18
CA LYS A 5 -4.76 -20.27 20.39
C LYS A 5 -3.79 -19.08 20.38
N ASN A 6 -2.78 -19.10 19.50
CA ASN A 6 -1.80 -18.04 19.35
C ASN A 6 -2.10 -17.16 18.12
N SER A 7 -3.32 -17.24 17.53
CA SER A 7 -3.70 -16.35 16.43
C SER A 7 -3.87 -14.92 16.94
N GLY A 8 -3.28 -13.94 16.26
CA GLY A 8 -3.37 -12.53 16.60
C GLY A 8 -4.51 -11.78 15.91
N ALA A 9 -5.08 -12.37 14.86
CA ALA A 9 -6.19 -11.82 14.09
C ALA A 9 -6.86 -12.93 13.26
N ASP A 10 -8.08 -12.64 12.80
CA ASP A 10 -8.78 -13.40 11.78
C ASP A 10 -8.93 -12.52 10.53
N ASP A 11 -8.76 -13.11 9.35
CA ASP A 11 -8.99 -12.44 8.07
C ASP A 11 -10.28 -12.99 7.46
N VAL A 12 -11.24 -12.09 7.21
CA VAL A 12 -12.56 -12.42 6.64
C VAL A 12 -12.65 -12.09 5.15
N GLY A 13 -11.59 -11.52 4.56
CA GLY A 13 -11.51 -11.20 3.14
C GLY A 13 -10.94 -9.80 2.86
N PHE A 14 -10.87 -9.47 1.57
CA PHE A 14 -10.33 -8.21 1.07
C PHE A 14 -11.23 -7.62 -0.02
N VAL A 15 -10.99 -6.35 -0.35
CA VAL A 15 -11.64 -5.64 -1.45
C VAL A 15 -10.56 -4.90 -2.23
N ASP A 16 -10.61 -5.00 -3.55
CA ASP A 16 -9.71 -4.28 -4.44
C ASP A 16 -10.26 -2.91 -4.83
N ILE A 17 -9.36 -1.94 -4.91
CA ILE A 17 -9.65 -0.62 -5.48
C ILE A 17 -9.40 -0.71 -6.99
N PRO A 18 -10.25 -0.10 -7.83
CA PRO A 18 -10.01 -0.05 -9.27
C PRO A 18 -8.63 0.50 -9.60
N GLU A 19 -7.95 -0.18 -10.53
CA GLU A 19 -6.59 0.15 -10.95
C GLU A 19 -6.51 1.61 -11.45
N GLY A 20 -5.50 2.35 -10.97
CA GLY A 20 -5.25 3.74 -11.36
C GLY A 20 -6.26 4.78 -10.83
N ASP A 21 -7.24 4.40 -10.01
CA ASP A 21 -8.26 5.32 -9.49
C ASP A 21 -7.82 5.96 -8.15
N GLU A 22 -7.01 7.03 -8.25
CA GLU A 22 -6.48 7.75 -7.09
C GLU A 22 -7.57 8.41 -6.22
N ASP A 23 -8.72 8.79 -6.79
CA ASP A 23 -9.85 9.37 -6.05
C ASP A 23 -10.53 8.32 -5.16
N LYS A 24 -10.69 7.09 -5.66
CA LYS A 24 -11.16 5.98 -4.84
C LYS A 24 -10.13 5.55 -3.81
N LEU A 25 -8.84 5.54 -4.15
CA LEU A 25 -7.77 5.26 -3.18
C LEU A 25 -7.80 6.28 -2.03
N LYS A 26 -7.87 7.57 -2.34
CA LYS A 26 -8.03 8.64 -1.35
C LYS A 26 -9.25 8.44 -0.46
N SER A 27 -10.38 8.08 -1.05
CA SER A 27 -11.63 7.83 -0.32
C SER A 27 -11.52 6.63 0.62
N ALA A 28 -10.90 5.53 0.17
CA ALA A 28 -10.67 4.33 0.97
C ALA A 28 -9.73 4.61 2.15
N VAL A 29 -8.63 5.33 1.92
CA VAL A 29 -7.70 5.72 2.98
C VAL A 29 -8.40 6.57 4.05
N ALA A 30 -9.26 7.49 3.63
CA ALA A 30 -9.99 8.38 4.54
C ALA A 30 -11.08 7.67 5.36
N THR A 31 -11.73 6.65 4.80
CA THR A 31 -12.95 6.06 5.37
C THR A 31 -12.77 4.67 5.98
N ILE A 32 -11.82 3.88 5.47
CA ILE A 32 -11.57 2.50 5.92
C ILE A 32 -10.30 2.44 6.78
N GLY A 33 -9.23 3.11 6.35
CA GLY A 33 -7.95 3.14 7.05
C GLY A 33 -6.76 2.82 6.12
N PRO A 34 -5.63 2.32 6.67
CA PRO A 34 -4.46 1.96 5.87
C PRO A 34 -4.80 0.97 4.74
N VAL A 35 -4.28 1.23 3.55
CA VAL A 35 -4.49 0.41 2.35
C VAL A 35 -3.14 -0.12 1.86
N SER A 36 -3.07 -1.42 1.59
CA SER A 36 -1.89 -2.04 0.96
C SER A 36 -1.79 -1.62 -0.50
N VAL A 37 -0.60 -1.17 -0.94
CA VAL A 37 -0.32 -0.74 -2.31
C VAL A 37 1.00 -1.33 -2.80
N ALA A 38 1.15 -1.45 -4.12
CA ALA A 38 2.41 -1.75 -4.78
C ALA A 38 2.95 -0.49 -5.48
N ILE A 39 4.26 -0.31 -5.45
CA ILE A 39 4.98 0.81 -6.10
C ILE A 39 6.25 0.27 -6.76
N ASP A 40 6.73 0.96 -7.79
CA ASP A 40 8.09 0.76 -8.31
C ASP A 40 9.11 1.46 -7.41
N ALA A 41 9.84 0.64 -6.65
CA ALA A 41 10.92 1.08 -5.75
C ALA A 41 12.32 0.75 -6.31
N SER A 42 12.43 0.42 -7.60
CA SER A 42 13.69 -0.02 -8.22
C SER A 42 14.72 1.11 -8.38
N GLN A 43 14.28 2.36 -8.47
CA GLN A 43 15.13 3.52 -8.71
C GLN A 43 16.01 3.87 -7.50
N GLU A 44 17.29 4.20 -7.75
CA GLU A 44 18.23 4.64 -6.69
C GLU A 44 17.75 5.94 -6.00
N SER A 45 17.08 6.80 -6.77
CA SER A 45 16.41 8.02 -6.27
C SER A 45 15.42 7.72 -5.15
N PHE A 46 14.66 6.62 -5.24
CA PHE A 46 13.75 6.18 -4.18
C PHE A 46 14.49 5.55 -3.00
N GLN A 47 15.49 4.71 -3.27
CA GLN A 47 16.27 4.02 -2.23
C GLN A 47 16.99 5.01 -1.30
N LEU A 48 17.41 6.16 -1.83
CA LEU A 48 18.13 7.22 -1.11
C LEU A 48 17.25 8.42 -0.74
N TYR A 49 15.93 8.34 -0.99
CA TYR A 49 14.99 9.41 -0.65
C TYR A 49 14.97 9.69 0.86
N SER A 50 14.89 10.98 1.25
CA SER A 50 14.97 11.38 2.66
C SER A 50 13.92 12.40 3.10
N THR A 51 13.50 13.33 2.24
CA THR A 51 12.55 14.39 2.59
C THR A 51 11.94 15.02 1.34
N GLY A 52 10.80 15.71 1.51
CA GLY A 52 10.06 16.39 0.44
C GLY A 52 8.83 15.61 -0.03
N VAL A 53 8.57 15.66 -1.33
CA VAL A 53 7.58 14.83 -2.03
C VAL A 53 8.32 14.16 -3.17
N TYR A 54 8.34 12.83 -3.20
CA TYR A 54 9.07 12.05 -4.19
C TYR A 54 8.35 12.06 -5.55
N TYR A 55 9.10 12.27 -6.63
CA TYR A 55 8.64 12.15 -8.01
C TYR A 55 9.83 11.78 -8.91
N ASP A 56 9.65 10.81 -9.80
CA ASP A 56 10.65 10.36 -10.78
C ASP A 56 9.95 10.02 -12.09
N GLU A 57 10.42 10.57 -13.21
CA GLU A 57 9.85 10.33 -14.55
C GLU A 57 10.07 8.89 -15.04
N ASN A 58 11.01 8.15 -14.43
CA ASN A 58 11.32 6.76 -14.78
C ASN A 58 10.58 5.73 -13.90
N CYS A 59 9.64 6.17 -13.05
CA CYS A 59 8.78 5.29 -12.28
C CYS A 59 7.78 4.58 -13.23
N SER A 60 7.71 3.25 -13.20
CA SER A 60 6.93 2.43 -14.16
C SER A 60 5.92 1.47 -13.55
#